data_AF-A0A6J7FZU4-F1
#
_entry.id   AF-A0A6J7FZU4-F1
#
_cell.length_a   1.000
_cell.length_b   1.000
_cell.length_c   1.000
_cell.angle_alpha   90.00
_cell.angle_beta   90.00
_cell.angle_gamma   90.00
#
_symmetry.space_group_name_H-M   'P 1'
#
loop_
_entity.id
_entity.type
_entity.pdbx_description
1 polymer ?
#
loop_
_entity_poly.entity_id
_entity_poly.type
_entity_poly.pdbx_seq_one_letter_code
_entity_poly.pdbx_strand_id
1 'polypeptide(L)'
;MGQLCGDLAELLDALEIERAVFVGHDWGGFVAWGMPVLFPQRCAGVIGVCTPYTPFPSLDFLKMMFGEDPEQMYMRWFQEPEVAESVLDSQARLMFEKLSVRGVDPKILAELGVARESGFSFNPFIDLEAVPTVAPSVLTEDDLEFYASTFDRTGFRGPVNWYRNIDANGQNYPGVGTQALDLPTLMICAEWDPALPPELASGMPALCSDLEMNTVPKAGHWVHEEYPDQVNALIIDWLTRRFAR
;
A
#
# COMPACT_ATOMS: atom_id res chain seq x y z
N MET A 1 12.47 -6.25 1.70
CA MET A 1 11.73 -7.24 0.89
C MET A 1 12.09 -8.68 1.26
N GLY A 2 13.34 -9.13 1.12
CA GLY A 2 13.68 -10.54 1.37
C GLY A 2 13.33 -11.06 2.76
N GLN A 3 13.52 -10.25 3.82
CA GLN A 3 13.10 -10.62 5.18
C GLN A 3 11.57 -10.82 5.26
N LEU A 4 10.80 -9.82 4.83
CA LEU A 4 9.32 -9.86 4.88
C LEU A 4 8.73 -11.03 4.08
N CYS A 5 9.24 -11.30 2.88
CA CYS A 5 8.82 -12.48 2.11
C CYS A 5 9.29 -13.79 2.76
N GLY A 6 10.49 -13.78 3.36
CA GLY A 6 11.03 -14.91 4.13
C GLY A 6 10.15 -15.26 5.31
N ASP A 7 9.71 -14.27 6.09
CA ASP A 7 8.80 -14.45 7.22
C ASP A 7 7.49 -15.13 6.78
N LEU A 8 6.94 -14.76 5.62
CA LEU A 8 5.76 -15.43 5.06
C LEU A 8 6.05 -16.86 4.61
N ALA A 9 7.20 -17.12 4.00
CA ALA A 9 7.61 -18.46 3.59
C ALA A 9 7.83 -19.39 4.80
N GLU A 10 8.42 -18.87 5.88
CA GLU A 10 8.61 -19.58 7.16
C GLU A 10 7.29 -19.77 7.92
N LEU A 11 6.36 -18.80 7.84
CA LEU A 11 5.01 -18.97 8.37
C LEU A 11 4.29 -20.14 7.71
N LEU A 12 4.42 -20.29 6.38
CA LEU A 12 3.86 -21.45 5.68
C LEU A 12 4.51 -22.76 6.14
N ASP A 13 5.81 -22.78 6.44
CA ASP A 13 6.47 -23.97 7.02
C ASP A 13 5.92 -24.31 8.40
N ALA A 14 5.76 -23.30 9.27
CA ALA A 14 5.21 -23.47 10.62
C ALA A 14 3.75 -23.98 10.61
N LEU A 15 2.99 -23.63 9.58
CA LEU A 15 1.60 -24.06 9.38
C LEU A 15 1.48 -25.35 8.56
N GLU A 16 2.60 -25.96 8.12
CA GLU A 16 2.63 -27.13 7.25
C GLU A 16 1.86 -26.93 5.92
N ILE A 17 1.91 -25.70 5.39
CA ILE A 17 1.28 -25.32 4.12
C ILE A 17 2.35 -25.29 3.01
N GLU A 18 2.17 -26.10 1.97
CA GLU A 18 3.11 -26.15 0.84
C GLU A 18 3.09 -24.85 0.03
N ARG A 19 1.89 -24.41 -0.39
CA ARG A 19 1.67 -23.21 -1.19
C ARG A 19 0.42 -22.47 -0.74
N ALA A 20 0.43 -21.15 -0.85
CA ALA A 20 -0.71 -20.30 -0.53
C ALA A 20 -1.00 -19.28 -1.64
N VAL A 21 -2.23 -18.76 -1.64
CA VAL A 21 -2.53 -17.50 -2.33
C VAL A 21 -2.19 -16.36 -1.37
N PHE A 22 -1.38 -15.40 -1.82
CA PHE A 22 -1.04 -14.22 -1.02
C PHE A 22 -1.94 -13.05 -1.39
N VAL A 23 -2.52 -12.39 -0.39
CA VAL A 23 -3.35 -11.18 -0.56
C VAL A 23 -2.65 -10.05 0.16
N GLY A 24 -2.46 -8.92 -0.51
CA GLY A 24 -1.75 -7.78 0.06
C GLY A 24 -2.35 -6.43 -0.35
N HIS A 25 -2.43 -5.51 0.62
CA HIS A 25 -2.83 -4.12 0.46
C HIS A 25 -1.66 -3.18 0.81
N ASP A 26 -1.54 -2.03 0.13
CA ASP A 26 -0.47 -1.05 0.33
C ASP A 26 0.93 -1.70 0.34
N TRP A 27 1.72 -1.56 1.40
CA TRP A 27 3.01 -2.24 1.57
C TRP A 27 2.92 -3.76 1.61
N GLY A 28 1.82 -4.30 2.16
CA GLY A 28 1.53 -5.73 2.09
C GLY A 28 1.36 -6.19 0.64
N GLY A 29 0.86 -5.33 -0.25
CA GLY A 29 0.77 -5.59 -1.69
C GLY A 29 2.15 -5.78 -2.33
N PHE A 30 3.12 -4.91 -2.03
CA PHE A 30 4.49 -5.09 -2.50
C PHE A 30 5.10 -6.42 -2.03
N VAL A 31 4.83 -6.83 -0.78
CA VAL A 31 5.32 -8.11 -0.25
C VAL A 31 4.62 -9.29 -0.94
N ALA A 32 3.29 -9.25 -1.09
CA ALA A 32 2.53 -10.29 -1.78
C ALA A 32 3.01 -10.48 -3.23
N TRP A 33 3.25 -9.38 -3.94
CA TRP A 33 3.85 -9.38 -5.28
C TRP A 33 5.30 -9.84 -5.32
N GLY A 34 6.05 -9.68 -4.22
CA GLY A 34 7.40 -10.20 -4.07
C GLY A 34 7.44 -11.73 -3.93
N MET A 35 6.41 -12.35 -3.36
CA MET A 35 6.35 -13.80 -3.13
C MET A 35 6.58 -14.65 -4.39
N PRO A 36 5.88 -14.45 -5.52
CA PRO A 36 6.11 -15.26 -6.72
C PRO A 36 7.49 -15.02 -7.37
N VAL A 37 8.20 -13.94 -7.01
CA VAL A 37 9.55 -13.65 -7.52
C VAL A 37 10.62 -14.30 -6.64
N LEU A 38 10.49 -14.15 -5.32
CA LEU A 38 11.51 -14.61 -4.36
C LEU A 38 11.29 -16.07 -3.91
N PHE A 39 10.03 -16.50 -3.82
CA PHE A 39 9.62 -17.84 -3.36
C PHE A 39 8.56 -18.45 -4.29
N PRO A 40 8.82 -18.56 -5.61
CA PRO A 40 7.83 -19.05 -6.59
C PRO A 40 7.21 -20.40 -6.22
N GLN A 41 8.01 -21.30 -5.65
CA GLN A 41 7.59 -22.63 -5.22
C GLN A 41 6.57 -22.62 -4.07
N ARG A 42 6.42 -21.50 -3.35
CA ARG A 42 5.48 -21.32 -2.23
C ARG A 42 4.20 -20.60 -2.66
N CYS A 43 4.10 -20.18 -3.90
CA CYS A 43 3.01 -19.34 -4.39
C CYS A 43 2.03 -20.15 -5.25
N ALA A 44 0.76 -20.12 -4.89
CA ALA A 44 -0.34 -20.66 -5.71
C ALA A 44 -1.01 -19.57 -6.56
N GLY A 45 -1.01 -18.32 -6.08
CA GLY A 45 -1.57 -17.15 -6.75
C GLY A 45 -1.33 -15.88 -5.93
N VAL A 46 -1.60 -14.71 -6.50
CA VAL A 46 -1.44 -13.42 -5.81
C VAL A 46 -2.64 -12.51 -6.05
N ILE A 47 -3.08 -11.82 -5.01
CA ILE A 47 -4.09 -10.77 -5.06
C ILE A 47 -3.48 -9.47 -4.55
N GLY A 48 -3.38 -8.47 -5.43
CA GLY A 48 -3.03 -7.10 -5.06
C GLY A 48 -4.28 -6.27 -4.83
N VAL A 49 -4.35 -5.55 -3.72
CA VAL A 49 -5.40 -4.58 -3.40
C VAL A 49 -4.76 -3.20 -3.33
N CYS A 50 -5.21 -2.27 -4.17
CA CYS A 50 -4.60 -0.97 -4.46
C CYS A 50 -3.21 -1.02 -5.10
N THR A 51 -2.27 -1.79 -4.54
CA THR A 51 -0.87 -1.84 -4.99
C THR A 51 -0.68 -2.72 -6.22
N PRO A 52 -0.30 -2.18 -7.38
CA PRO A 52 -0.05 -2.97 -8.59
C PRO A 52 1.32 -3.67 -8.56
N TYR A 53 1.49 -4.66 -9.44
CA TYR A 53 2.78 -5.28 -9.70
C TYR A 53 3.67 -4.32 -10.53
N THR A 54 4.44 -3.48 -9.85
CA THR A 54 5.29 -2.44 -10.43
C THR A 54 6.60 -2.32 -9.63
N PRO A 55 7.71 -1.82 -10.22
CA PRO A 55 8.95 -1.62 -9.48
C PRO A 55 8.79 -0.60 -8.35
N PHE A 56 9.67 -0.67 -7.35
CA PHE A 56 9.74 0.35 -6.31
C PHE A 56 10.06 1.73 -6.93
N PRO A 57 9.37 2.80 -6.52
CA PRO A 57 9.75 4.14 -6.94
C PRO A 57 11.05 4.53 -6.22
N SER A 58 12.14 4.71 -6.97
CA SER A 58 13.42 5.12 -6.37
C SER A 58 13.36 6.53 -5.78
N LEU A 59 14.20 6.81 -4.79
CA LEU A 59 14.30 8.15 -4.21
C LEU A 59 14.69 9.21 -5.25
N ASP A 60 15.55 8.85 -6.21
CA ASP A 60 15.91 9.73 -7.32
C ASP A 60 14.71 10.04 -8.22
N PHE A 61 13.87 9.04 -8.51
CA PHE A 61 12.63 9.25 -9.26
C PHE A 61 11.67 10.16 -8.50
N LEU A 62 11.46 9.91 -7.21
CA LEU A 62 10.61 10.74 -6.36
C LEU A 62 11.14 12.18 -6.26
N LYS A 63 12.46 12.36 -6.15
CA LYS A 63 13.10 13.68 -6.17
C LYS A 63 12.86 14.40 -7.49
N MET A 64 12.99 13.71 -8.62
CA MET A 64 12.71 14.30 -9.94
C MET A 64 11.25 14.76 -10.07
N MET A 65 10.31 14.00 -9.50
CA MET A 65 8.87 14.28 -9.60
C MET A 65 8.39 15.36 -8.64
N PHE A 66 8.92 15.40 -7.41
CA PHE A 66 8.40 16.22 -6.32
C PHE A 66 9.37 17.34 -5.86
N GLY A 67 10.54 17.47 -6.49
CA GLY A 67 11.51 18.54 -6.23
C GLY A 67 12.61 18.16 -5.24
N GLU A 68 13.49 19.11 -4.91
CA GLU A 68 14.67 18.87 -4.06
C GLU A 68 14.30 18.64 -2.59
N ASP A 69 13.29 19.35 -2.09
CA ASP A 69 12.87 19.31 -0.69
C ASP A 69 12.22 17.95 -0.33
N PRO A 70 12.82 17.16 0.57
CA PRO A 70 12.29 15.86 0.96
C PRO A 70 10.95 15.95 1.69
N GLU A 71 10.61 17.09 2.29
CA GLU A 71 9.34 17.28 3.00
C GLU A 71 8.13 17.31 2.06
N GLN A 72 8.33 17.57 0.77
CA GLN A 72 7.24 17.63 -0.22
C GLN A 72 6.66 16.26 -0.58
N MET A 73 7.36 15.16 -0.28
CA MET A 73 6.91 13.80 -0.57
C MET A 73 7.17 12.89 0.62
N TYR A 74 6.11 12.33 1.20
CA TYR A 74 6.17 11.59 2.46
C TYR A 74 7.20 10.45 2.46
N MET A 75 7.32 9.70 1.36
CA MET A 75 8.29 8.60 1.27
C MET A 75 9.75 9.08 1.38
N ARG A 76 10.04 10.31 0.93
CA ARG A 76 11.37 10.93 1.05
C ARG A 76 11.58 11.47 2.46
N TRP A 77 10.57 12.09 3.04
CA TRP A 77 10.59 12.56 4.42
C TRP A 77 10.82 11.40 5.43
N PHE A 78 10.21 10.25 5.19
CA PHE A 78 10.40 9.02 5.97
C PHE A 78 11.84 8.46 5.95
N GLN A 79 12.70 8.90 5.03
CA GLN A 79 14.06 8.36 4.92
C GLN A 79 14.93 8.69 6.12
N GLU A 80 14.79 9.90 6.67
CA GLU A 80 15.62 10.33 7.79
C GLU A 80 15.19 9.61 9.08
N PRO A 81 16.10 8.88 9.76
CA PRO A 81 15.81 8.26 11.04
C PRO A 81 15.35 9.30 12.08
N GLU A 82 14.40 8.92 12.94
CA GLU A 82 13.89 9.72 14.06
C GLU A 82 13.05 10.95 13.67
N VAL A 83 13.11 11.43 12.43
CA VAL A 83 12.31 12.57 11.96
C VAL A 83 10.82 12.24 11.96
N ALA A 84 10.41 11.21 11.22
CA ALA A 84 8.99 10.83 11.15
C ALA A 84 8.47 10.33 12.51
N GLU A 85 9.27 9.55 13.22
CA GLU A 85 8.95 9.07 14.56
C GLU A 85 8.70 10.21 15.54
N SER A 86 9.51 11.28 15.50
CA SER A 86 9.35 12.43 16.40
C SER A 86 8.00 13.14 16.28
N VAL A 87 7.34 13.01 15.13
CA VAL A 87 6.00 13.56 14.87
C VAL A 87 4.92 12.52 15.15
N LEU A 88 5.07 11.31 14.59
CA LEU A 88 4.02 10.30 14.55
C LEU A 88 3.84 9.55 15.87
N ASP A 89 4.91 9.30 16.63
CA ASP A 89 4.85 8.46 17.85
C ASP A 89 3.96 9.06 18.95
N SER A 90 3.76 10.38 18.94
CA SER A 90 2.86 11.07 19.88
C SER A 90 1.46 11.35 19.33
N GLN A 91 1.20 10.99 18.07
CA GLN A 91 0.01 11.36 17.31
C GLN A 91 -0.65 10.17 16.61
N ALA A 92 -0.43 8.94 17.12
CA ALA A 92 -0.95 7.71 16.52
C ALA A 92 -2.45 7.79 16.21
N ARG A 93 -3.26 8.15 17.21
CA ARG A 93 -4.72 8.30 17.04
C ARG A 93 -5.08 9.32 15.95
N LEU A 94 -4.46 10.50 15.98
CA LEU A 94 -4.74 11.57 15.02
C LEU A 94 -4.35 11.16 13.59
N MET A 95 -3.26 10.42 13.42
CA MET A 95 -2.81 9.92 12.13
C MET A 95 -3.88 9.02 11.49
N PHE A 96 -4.37 8.02 12.22
CA PHE A 96 -5.43 7.14 11.72
C PHE A 96 -6.75 7.89 11.51
N GLU A 97 -7.13 8.80 12.41
CA GLU A 97 -8.35 9.61 12.24
C GLU A 97 -8.31 10.45 10.95
N LYS A 98 -7.16 11.05 10.63
CA LYS A 98 -7.00 11.96 9.48
C LYS A 98 -6.77 11.23 8.16
N LEU A 99 -6.10 10.08 8.19
CA LEU A 99 -5.62 9.41 6.97
C LEU A 99 -6.41 8.13 6.63
N SER A 100 -7.14 7.56 7.58
CA SER A 100 -8.07 6.45 7.35
C SER A 100 -9.47 6.96 7.05
N VAL A 101 -9.63 7.65 5.92
CA VAL A 101 -10.90 8.26 5.48
C VAL A 101 -11.42 7.62 4.19
N ARG A 102 -12.73 7.75 3.96
CA ARG A 102 -13.38 7.32 2.71
C ARG A 102 -12.77 8.04 1.49
N GLY A 103 -12.90 7.42 0.34
CA GLY A 103 -12.51 7.98 -0.96
C GLY A 103 -13.14 9.35 -1.19
N VAL A 104 -12.31 10.28 -1.64
CA VAL A 104 -12.71 11.64 -2.02
C VAL A 104 -12.45 11.81 -3.50
N ASP A 105 -13.41 12.39 -4.22
CA ASP A 105 -13.23 12.70 -5.64
C ASP A 105 -11.91 13.49 -5.82
N PRO A 106 -10.97 13.00 -6.67
CA PRO A 106 -9.69 13.67 -6.89
C PRO A 106 -9.83 15.13 -7.32
N LYS A 107 -10.96 15.53 -7.93
CA LYS A 107 -11.24 16.94 -8.25
C LYS A 107 -11.45 17.79 -7.00
N ILE A 108 -12.15 17.26 -6.00
CA ILE A 108 -12.34 17.91 -4.71
C ILE A 108 -10.99 18.01 -3.99
N LEU A 109 -10.18 16.94 -3.99
CA LEU A 109 -8.83 16.98 -3.41
C LEU A 109 -7.93 18.00 -4.13
N ALA A 110 -8.02 18.11 -5.46
CA ALA A 110 -7.27 19.10 -6.23
C ALA A 110 -7.74 20.54 -5.94
N GLU A 111 -9.04 20.77 -5.77
CA GLU A 111 -9.61 22.07 -5.40
C GLU A 111 -9.24 22.47 -3.96
N LEU A 112 -9.25 21.52 -3.03
CA LEU A 112 -8.76 21.72 -1.65
C LEU A 112 -7.24 21.84 -1.58
N GLY A 113 -6.54 21.30 -2.58
CA GLY A 113 -5.12 21.47 -2.84
C GLY A 113 -4.74 22.86 -3.38
N VAL A 114 -5.70 23.79 -3.46
CA VAL A 114 -5.46 25.21 -3.72
C VAL A 114 -5.40 25.96 -2.38
N ALA A 115 -4.17 26.34 -1.99
CA ALA A 115 -3.79 27.24 -0.88
C ALA A 115 -3.41 26.61 0.48
N ARG A 116 -2.25 25.94 0.54
CA ARG A 116 -1.30 26.24 1.63
C ARG A 116 -0.40 27.39 1.15
N GLU A 117 -0.06 28.36 2.00
CA GLU A 117 0.77 29.53 1.64
C GLU A 117 2.15 29.15 1.05
N SER A 118 2.58 27.89 1.17
CA SER A 118 3.89 27.36 0.80
C SER A 118 3.94 26.44 -0.45
N GLY A 119 2.83 26.15 -1.13
CA GLY A 119 2.79 25.27 -2.31
C GLY A 119 2.11 23.91 -2.08
N PHE A 120 2.22 22.99 -3.06
CA PHE A 120 1.57 21.68 -3.05
C PHE A 120 2.50 20.61 -2.43
N SER A 121 2.13 20.07 -1.25
CA SER A 121 2.88 19.01 -0.57
C SER A 121 2.10 17.70 -0.58
N PHE A 122 2.77 16.61 -0.97
CA PHE A 122 2.26 15.23 -0.90
C PHE A 122 2.65 14.55 0.41
N ASN A 123 2.89 15.34 1.46
CA ASN A 123 3.26 14.84 2.77
C ASN A 123 2.27 15.32 3.84
N PRO A 124 1.17 14.60 4.07
CA PRO A 124 0.21 14.98 5.11
C PRO A 124 0.75 14.72 6.53
N PHE A 125 1.83 13.94 6.67
CA PHE A 125 2.33 13.46 7.96
C PHE A 125 3.14 14.49 8.75
N ILE A 126 3.66 15.54 8.09
CA ILE A 126 4.48 16.56 8.75
C ILE A 126 3.69 17.41 9.73
N ASP A 127 2.40 17.65 9.42
CA ASP A 127 1.47 18.43 10.23
C ASP A 127 0.06 17.84 10.06
N LEU A 128 -0.24 16.85 10.91
CA LEU A 128 -1.51 16.13 10.94
C LEU A 128 -2.68 17.02 11.38
N GLU A 129 -2.44 17.99 12.26
CA GLU A 129 -3.48 18.92 12.71
C GLU A 129 -3.97 19.81 11.56
N ALA A 130 -3.05 20.21 10.67
CA ALA A 130 -3.37 20.96 9.46
C ALA A 130 -3.96 20.12 8.32
N VAL A 131 -4.14 18.80 8.49
CA VAL A 131 -4.84 17.96 7.51
C VAL A 131 -6.34 18.22 7.63
N PRO A 132 -7.00 18.74 6.57
CA PRO A 132 -8.43 18.97 6.60
C PRO A 132 -9.19 17.64 6.66
N THR A 133 -10.28 17.61 7.43
CA THR A 133 -11.20 16.47 7.42
C THR A 133 -12.10 16.59 6.18
N VAL A 134 -11.75 15.85 5.14
CA VAL A 134 -12.39 15.92 3.80
C VAL A 134 -13.41 14.83 3.54
N ALA A 135 -13.38 13.78 4.36
CA ALA A 135 -14.29 12.65 4.34
C ALA A 135 -14.43 12.06 5.76
N PRO A 136 -15.51 11.32 6.03
CA PRO A 136 -15.62 10.57 7.28
C PRO A 136 -14.55 9.47 7.34
N SER A 137 -14.12 9.14 8.56
CA SER A 137 -13.23 8.00 8.79
C SER A 137 -13.89 6.70 8.33
N VAL A 138 -13.08 5.77 7.82
CA VAL A 138 -13.49 4.39 7.55
C VAL A 138 -13.51 3.54 8.81
N LEU A 139 -12.85 4.02 9.87
CA LEU A 139 -12.67 3.32 11.13
C LEU A 139 -13.77 3.72 12.12
N THR A 140 -14.21 2.76 12.92
CA THR A 140 -15.04 3.05 14.09
C THR A 140 -14.18 3.60 15.24
N GLU A 141 -14.83 4.09 16.31
CA GLU A 141 -14.11 4.53 17.51
C GLU A 141 -13.29 3.40 18.17
N ASP A 142 -13.83 2.18 18.16
CA ASP A 142 -13.14 1.00 18.70
C ASP A 142 -11.93 0.64 17.84
N ASP A 143 -12.04 0.75 16.50
CA ASP A 143 -10.92 0.52 15.58
C ASP A 143 -9.83 1.58 15.77
N LEU A 144 -10.21 2.87 15.86
CA LEU A 144 -9.27 3.96 16.11
C LEU A 144 -8.50 3.76 17.42
N GLU A 145 -9.18 3.34 18.49
CA GLU A 145 -8.54 3.04 19.77
C GLU A 145 -7.60 1.83 19.68
N PHE A 146 -7.98 0.80 18.93
CA PHE A 146 -7.13 -0.37 18.69
C PHE A 146 -5.84 0.02 17.96
N TYR A 147 -5.94 0.80 16.88
CA TYR A 147 -4.79 1.30 16.14
C TYR A 147 -3.93 2.23 17.01
N ALA A 148 -4.53 3.19 17.70
CA ALA A 148 -3.82 4.12 18.58
C ALA A 148 -3.03 3.38 19.67
N SER A 149 -3.70 2.52 20.45
CA SER A 149 -3.07 1.78 21.54
C SER A 149 -1.98 0.81 21.08
N THR A 150 -2.08 0.29 19.85
CA THR A 150 -1.02 -0.53 19.25
C THR A 150 0.21 0.31 18.96
N PHE A 151 0.05 1.45 18.28
CA PHE A 151 1.15 2.30 17.87
C PHE A 151 1.74 3.12 19.03
N ASP A 152 0.97 3.43 20.07
CA ASP A 152 1.50 3.99 21.32
C ASP A 152 2.49 3.03 22.00
N ARG A 153 2.30 1.72 21.83
CA ARG A 153 3.20 0.69 22.39
C ARG A 153 4.40 0.41 21.49
N THR A 154 4.24 0.43 20.18
CA THR A 154 5.27 -0.01 19.23
C THR A 154 6.06 1.12 18.57
N GLY A 155 5.50 2.33 18.55
CA GLY A 155 5.95 3.45 17.73
C GLY A 155 5.83 3.19 16.22
N PHE A 156 6.25 4.18 15.43
CA PHE A 156 6.21 4.15 13.96
C PHE A 156 7.53 3.75 13.31
N ARG A 157 8.63 3.63 14.06
CA ARG A 157 9.94 3.25 13.51
C ARG A 157 9.88 1.98 12.66
N GLY A 158 9.22 0.93 13.16
CA GLY A 158 9.10 -0.35 12.47
C GLY A 158 8.44 -0.19 11.09
N PRO A 159 7.19 0.31 11.03
CA PRO A 159 6.50 0.56 9.77
C PRO A 159 7.22 1.56 8.84
N VAL A 160 7.75 2.67 9.36
CA VAL A 160 8.50 3.66 8.55
C VAL A 160 9.76 3.06 7.91
N ASN A 161 10.41 2.09 8.56
CA ASN A 161 11.57 1.40 8.00
C ASN A 161 11.27 0.66 6.68
N TRP A 162 10.00 0.35 6.36
CA TRP A 162 9.66 -0.26 5.07
C TRP A 162 9.97 0.71 3.92
N TYR A 163 9.63 1.99 4.10
CA TYR A 163 9.96 3.06 3.16
C TYR A 163 11.47 3.34 3.08
N ARG A 164 12.19 3.23 4.21
CA ARG A 164 13.66 3.42 4.26
C ARG A 164 14.44 2.39 3.44
N ASN A 165 13.76 1.35 2.95
CA ASN A 165 14.36 0.29 2.16
C ASN A 165 13.94 0.34 0.68
N ILE A 166 13.23 1.35 0.17
CA ILE A 166 12.76 1.36 -1.24
C ILE A 166 13.90 1.21 -2.26
N ASP A 167 14.98 1.98 -2.11
CA ASP A 167 16.14 1.89 -3.02
C ASP A 167 16.87 0.56 -2.86
N ALA A 168 17.09 0.11 -1.62
CA ALA A 168 17.70 -1.18 -1.33
C ALA A 168 16.86 -2.35 -1.89
N ASN A 169 15.53 -2.26 -1.83
CA ASN A 169 14.63 -3.26 -2.38
C ASN A 169 14.72 -3.27 -3.91
N GLY A 170 14.68 -2.10 -4.55
CA GLY A 170 14.82 -1.98 -6.01
C GLY A 170 16.17 -2.50 -6.53
N GLN A 171 17.25 -2.25 -5.78
CA GLN A 171 18.61 -2.72 -6.14
C GLN A 171 18.80 -4.22 -5.91
N ASN A 172 18.34 -4.75 -4.77
CA ASN A 172 18.57 -6.15 -4.40
C ASN A 172 17.56 -7.12 -5.02
N TYR A 173 16.37 -6.65 -5.38
CA TYR A 173 15.29 -7.47 -5.94
C TYR A 173 14.70 -6.85 -7.22
N PRO A 174 15.53 -6.59 -8.26
CA PRO A 174 15.10 -5.86 -9.46
C PRO A 174 14.03 -6.59 -10.28
N GLY A 175 13.84 -7.90 -10.05
CA GLY A 175 12.78 -8.70 -10.66
C GLY A 175 11.37 -8.37 -10.15
N VAL A 176 11.23 -7.80 -8.94
CA VAL A 176 9.92 -7.44 -8.39
C VAL A 176 9.36 -6.27 -9.19
N GLY A 177 8.21 -6.49 -9.82
CA GLY A 177 7.54 -5.52 -10.69
C GLY A 177 8.06 -5.49 -12.13
N THR A 178 9.00 -6.37 -12.50
CA THR A 178 9.57 -6.43 -13.87
C THR A 178 9.61 -7.84 -14.46
N GLN A 179 9.74 -8.87 -13.63
CA GLN A 179 9.76 -10.26 -14.06
C GLN A 179 8.36 -10.70 -14.48
N ALA A 180 8.25 -11.41 -15.61
CA ALA A 180 6.98 -12.01 -16.02
C ALA A 180 6.50 -13.06 -15.00
N LEU A 181 5.21 -13.02 -14.68
CA LEU A 181 4.53 -13.90 -13.75
C LEU A 181 3.61 -14.85 -14.54
N ASP A 182 3.78 -16.14 -14.32
CA ASP A 182 2.99 -17.22 -14.95
C ASP A 182 2.21 -18.04 -13.92
N LEU A 183 1.33 -17.35 -13.19
CA LEU A 183 0.44 -17.91 -12.18
C LEU A 183 -0.83 -17.05 -12.08
N PRO A 184 -1.94 -17.58 -11.51
CA PRO A 184 -3.16 -16.79 -11.35
C PRO A 184 -2.92 -15.54 -10.50
N THR A 185 -3.33 -14.39 -11.03
CA THR A 185 -3.23 -13.09 -10.37
C THR A 185 -4.55 -12.32 -10.43
N LEU A 186 -4.86 -11.59 -9.35
CA LEU A 186 -5.98 -10.65 -9.28
C LEU A 186 -5.46 -9.28 -8.84
N MET A 187 -5.84 -8.23 -9.56
CA MET A 187 -5.60 -6.84 -9.19
C MET A 187 -6.93 -6.15 -8.88
N ILE A 188 -7.09 -5.66 -7.66
CA ILE A 188 -8.23 -4.85 -7.24
C ILE A 188 -7.74 -3.41 -7.06
N CYS A 189 -8.05 -2.54 -8.02
CA CYS A 189 -7.78 -1.11 -7.94
C CYS A 189 -8.91 -0.35 -7.25
N ALA A 190 -8.61 0.84 -6.74
CA ALA A 190 -9.59 1.77 -6.20
C ALA A 190 -9.58 3.06 -7.04
N GLU A 191 -10.73 3.48 -7.57
CA GLU A 191 -10.82 4.56 -8.57
C GLU A 191 -10.25 5.90 -8.08
N TRP A 192 -10.41 6.21 -6.79
CA TRP A 192 -10.01 7.47 -6.17
C TRP A 192 -8.83 7.32 -5.21
N ASP A 193 -8.04 6.24 -5.33
CA ASP A 193 -6.83 6.09 -4.53
C ASP A 193 -5.79 7.18 -4.88
N PRO A 194 -5.47 8.11 -3.96
CA PRO A 194 -4.54 9.20 -4.25
C PRO A 194 -3.07 8.75 -4.24
N ALA A 195 -2.76 7.61 -3.63
CA ALA A 195 -1.40 7.09 -3.50
C ALA A 195 -1.07 6.09 -4.62
N LEU A 196 -2.05 5.26 -4.98
CA LEU A 196 -1.90 4.16 -5.93
C LEU A 196 -2.98 4.22 -7.00
N PRO A 197 -2.98 5.25 -7.86
CA PRO A 197 -4.01 5.43 -8.87
C PRO A 197 -4.03 4.26 -9.86
N PRO A 198 -5.21 3.84 -10.38
CA PRO A 198 -5.35 2.66 -11.23
C PRO A 198 -4.42 2.63 -12.46
N GLU A 199 -4.01 3.79 -12.97
CA GLU A 199 -3.09 3.94 -14.10
C GLU A 199 -1.73 3.28 -13.85
N LEU A 200 -1.29 3.17 -12.59
CA LEU A 200 -0.06 2.46 -12.23
C LEU A 200 -0.13 0.96 -12.54
N ALA A 201 -1.34 0.39 -12.63
CA ALA A 201 -1.56 -1.02 -12.98
C ALA A 201 -1.57 -1.29 -14.49
N SER A 202 -1.49 -0.24 -15.34
CA SER A 202 -1.65 -0.35 -16.80
C SER A 202 -0.62 -1.26 -17.48
N GLY A 203 0.56 -1.43 -16.88
CA GLY A 203 1.62 -2.32 -17.40
C GLY A 203 1.46 -3.80 -17.03
N MET A 204 0.61 -4.13 -16.07
CA MET A 204 0.49 -5.50 -15.55
C MET A 204 0.08 -6.54 -16.61
N PRO A 205 -0.82 -6.27 -17.57
CA PRO A 205 -1.18 -7.25 -18.61
C PRO A 205 -0.01 -7.72 -19.48
N ALA A 206 1.08 -6.94 -19.56
CA ALA A 206 2.28 -7.34 -20.30
C ALA A 206 3.21 -8.25 -19.47
N LEU A 207 3.07 -8.27 -18.14
CA LEU A 207 3.92 -9.01 -17.22
C LEU A 207 3.23 -10.23 -16.62
N CYS A 208 1.91 -10.22 -16.46
CA CYS A 208 1.15 -11.29 -15.81
C CYS A 208 0.32 -12.03 -16.85
N SER A 209 0.69 -13.26 -17.19
CA SER A 209 0.03 -14.05 -18.24
C SER A 209 -1.40 -14.46 -17.88
N ASP A 210 -1.69 -14.60 -16.60
CA ASP A 210 -2.99 -14.97 -16.06
C ASP A 210 -3.48 -13.92 -15.05
N LEU A 211 -3.87 -12.75 -15.58
CA LEU A 211 -4.30 -11.59 -14.81
C LEU A 211 -5.80 -11.31 -14.96
N GLU A 212 -6.45 -11.12 -13.82
CA GLU A 212 -7.77 -10.49 -13.72
C GLU A 212 -7.64 -9.12 -13.06
N MET A 213 -8.31 -8.10 -13.60
CA MET A 213 -8.28 -6.73 -13.05
C MET A 213 -9.69 -6.23 -12.79
N ASN A 214 -9.91 -5.65 -11.61
CA ASN A 214 -11.16 -5.01 -11.22
C ASN A 214 -10.88 -3.66 -10.59
N THR A 215 -11.71 -2.65 -10.87
CA THR A 215 -11.63 -1.34 -10.22
C THR A 215 -12.90 -1.09 -9.42
N VAL A 216 -12.76 -0.82 -8.13
CA VAL A 216 -13.88 -0.44 -7.26
C VAL A 216 -14.18 1.05 -7.47
N PRO A 217 -15.38 1.40 -7.97
CA PRO A 217 -15.70 2.78 -8.28
C PRO A 217 -15.85 3.61 -7.01
N LYS A 218 -15.37 4.85 -7.05
CA LYS A 218 -15.43 5.84 -5.96
C LYS A 218 -14.74 5.43 -4.65
N ALA A 219 -13.98 4.33 -4.65
CA ALA A 219 -13.20 3.92 -3.49
C ALA A 219 -11.88 4.66 -3.42
N GLY A 220 -11.46 5.01 -2.20
CA GLY A 220 -10.13 5.52 -1.90
C GLY A 220 -9.16 4.40 -1.53
N HIS A 221 -8.09 4.79 -0.84
CA HIS A 221 -6.97 3.90 -0.52
C HIS A 221 -7.37 2.73 0.39
N TRP A 222 -8.36 2.90 1.26
CA TRP A 222 -8.78 1.87 2.23
C TRP A 222 -9.91 1.01 1.69
N VAL A 223 -9.88 0.67 0.40
CA VAL A 223 -10.99 0.03 -0.35
C VAL A 223 -11.64 -1.17 0.34
N HIS A 224 -10.87 -1.96 1.09
CA HIS A 224 -11.37 -3.11 1.84
C HIS A 224 -12.17 -2.73 3.10
N GLU A 225 -11.90 -1.59 3.71
CA GLU A 225 -12.71 -0.98 4.78
C GLU A 225 -13.88 -0.13 4.23
N GLU A 226 -13.72 0.40 3.00
CA GLU A 226 -14.73 1.20 2.32
C GLU A 226 -15.88 0.38 1.74
N TYR A 227 -15.52 -0.69 1.04
CA TYR A 227 -16.43 -1.55 0.31
C TYR A 227 -16.13 -3.02 0.62
N PRO A 228 -16.19 -3.44 1.91
CA PRO A 228 -15.79 -4.79 2.33
C PRO A 228 -16.55 -5.88 1.58
N ASP A 229 -17.86 -5.74 1.41
CA ASP A 229 -18.69 -6.73 0.70
C ASP A 229 -18.27 -6.89 -0.76
N GLN A 230 -17.93 -5.79 -1.44
CA GLN A 230 -17.51 -5.83 -2.83
C GLN A 230 -16.12 -6.45 -2.98
N VAL A 231 -15.16 -6.06 -2.13
CA VAL A 231 -13.81 -6.65 -2.13
C VAL A 231 -13.87 -8.14 -1.79
N ASN A 232 -14.65 -8.53 -0.78
CA ASN A 232 -14.86 -9.92 -0.41
C ASN A 232 -15.47 -10.73 -1.56
N ALA A 233 -16.49 -10.19 -2.23
CA ALA A 233 -17.12 -10.86 -3.38
C ALA A 233 -16.12 -11.10 -4.52
N LEU A 234 -15.29 -10.10 -4.85
CA LEU A 234 -14.25 -10.24 -5.88
C LEU A 234 -13.22 -11.32 -5.53
N ILE A 235 -12.72 -11.31 -4.29
CA ILE A 235 -11.72 -12.29 -3.83
C ILE A 235 -12.32 -13.70 -3.80
N ILE A 236 -13.51 -13.88 -3.22
CA ILE A 236 -14.15 -15.19 -3.08
C ILE A 236 -14.52 -15.78 -4.44
N ASP A 237 -15.08 -14.97 -5.35
CA ASP A 237 -15.41 -15.41 -6.70
C ASP A 237 -14.16 -15.85 -7.46
N TRP A 238 -13.10 -15.04 -7.43
CA TRP A 238 -11.83 -15.37 -8.07
C TRP A 238 -11.21 -16.65 -7.50
N LEU A 239 -11.13 -16.78 -6.17
CA LEU A 239 -10.62 -17.99 -5.51
C LEU A 239 -11.43 -19.23 -5.89
N THR A 240 -12.76 -19.11 -5.94
CA THR A 240 -13.66 -20.20 -6.31
C THR A 240 -13.42 -20.63 -7.76
N ARG A 241 -13.36 -19.70 -8.71
CA ARG A 241 -13.14 -20.03 -10.13
C ARG A 241 -11.76 -20.62 -10.40
N ARG A 242 -10.73 -20.21 -9.66
CA ARG A 242 -9.33 -20.57 -9.93
C ARG A 242 -8.83 -21.80 -9.16
N PHE A 243 -9.37 -22.03 -7.97
CA PHE A 243 -8.84 -23.03 -7.04
C PHE A 243 -9.88 -23.99 -6.45
N ALA A 244 -11.18 -23.79 -6.72
CA ALA A 244 -12.15 -24.82 -6.34
C ALA A 244 -11.85 -26.11 -7.13
N ARG A 245 -11.72 -27.21 -6.40
CA ARG A 245 -11.59 -28.56 -6.95
C ARG A 245 -12.94 -29.09 -7.40
#